data_AF-A0AAU1FVK4-F1
#
_entry.id   AF-A0AAU1FVK4-F1
#
_cell.length_a   1.000
_cell.length_b   1.000
_cell.length_c   1.000
_cell.angle_alpha   90.00
_cell.angle_beta   90.00
_cell.angle_gamma   90.00
#
_symmetry.space_group_name_H-M   'P 1'
#
loop_
_entity.id
_entity.type
_entity.pdbx_description
1 polymer ?
#
loop_
_entity_poly.entity_id
_entity_poly.type
_entity_poly.pdbx_seq_one_letter_code
_entity_poly.pdbx_strand_id
1 'polypeptide(L)'
;MPASPDGAPLPAAGISRFVVVLLFAGVDLLDVTGPPEVFALLQRETGDTTCYQVVLAAETMDPVTTSAGVRVLPDITFEEAAARSIDTLMVPGAVEVDDQRGVHALTDPTVVHWVKTLAGRTQRIASVCVGAHILAAAGLLDGRRATTHWSTARQLAADHPSVEVDADPIFIRDGHVWTGAGITACLDLSLALVAEDFGEAVALRVARQLVMYLKRPSGQSQFSVPIEPVSTTRRMDDLRHHIARHLADRLTVADLAQHAHVSERQLTRIFKTELGMTPAVYIESARVEAARNRLESTDDTLERVASVCGFNTIDTLIRAFRRKLNTTPTEYRSRFRHSRT
;
A
#
# COMPACT_ATOMS: atom_id res chain seq x y z
N MET A 1 38.57 39.98 3.98
CA MET A 1 37.71 38.98 3.32
C MET A 1 38.45 38.46 2.11
N PRO A 2 38.66 37.15 1.94
CA PRO A 2 38.95 36.60 0.64
C PRO A 2 37.66 36.04 0.02
N ALA A 3 37.36 36.50 -1.18
CA ALA A 3 36.36 35.92 -2.07
C ALA A 3 36.99 34.72 -2.79
N SER A 4 36.25 33.61 -2.91
CA SER A 4 36.60 32.50 -3.78
C SER A 4 36.41 32.88 -5.26
N PRO A 5 37.19 32.31 -6.19
CA PRO A 5 37.28 32.81 -7.58
C PRO A 5 36.05 32.53 -8.45
N ASP A 6 35.11 31.70 -8.00
CA ASP A 6 34.11 31.10 -8.91
C ASP A 6 32.67 31.55 -8.73
N GLY A 7 32.38 32.61 -7.96
CA GLY A 7 31.05 33.26 -7.95
C GLY A 7 29.83 32.36 -7.71
N ALA A 8 30.03 31.09 -7.36
CA ALA A 8 28.98 30.13 -7.13
C ALA A 8 28.40 30.40 -5.75
N PRO A 9 27.07 30.56 -5.63
CA PRO A 9 26.45 30.66 -4.32
C PRO A 9 26.87 29.44 -3.48
N LEU A 10 27.30 29.68 -2.24
CA LEU A 10 27.49 28.63 -1.26
C LEU A 10 26.21 27.79 -1.22
N PRO A 11 26.29 26.44 -1.25
CA PRO A 11 25.10 25.59 -1.24
C PRO A 11 24.23 25.95 -0.02
N ALA A 12 22.92 26.11 -0.25
CA ALA A 12 21.94 26.39 0.77
C ALA A 12 22.08 25.39 1.93
N ALA A 13 21.96 25.87 3.17
CA ALA A 13 22.03 25.04 4.37
C ALA A 13 21.14 23.80 4.21
N GLY A 14 21.74 22.62 4.34
CA GLY A 14 21.06 21.38 4.00
C GLY A 14 19.84 21.10 4.85
N ILE A 15 18.74 20.69 4.23
CA ILE A 15 17.52 20.30 4.95
C ILE A 15 17.74 18.88 5.49
N SER A 16 17.77 18.73 6.82
CA SER A 16 17.81 17.44 7.50
C SER A 16 16.45 17.17 8.16
N ARG A 17 15.85 16.02 7.87
CA ARG A 17 14.54 15.60 8.39
C ARG A 17 14.71 14.41 9.33
N PHE A 18 14.33 14.54 10.60
CA PHE A 18 14.41 13.46 11.58
C PHE A 18 13.19 12.53 11.47
N VAL A 19 13.43 11.28 11.10
CA VAL A 19 12.40 10.25 10.89
C VAL A 19 12.56 9.15 11.93
N VAL A 20 11.48 8.87 12.65
CA VAL A 20 11.43 7.79 13.64
C VAL A 20 10.54 6.69 13.10
N VAL A 21 11.07 5.48 12.95
CA VAL A 21 10.32 4.27 12.61
C VAL A 21 10.18 3.43 13.88
N LEU A 22 8.96 3.10 14.27
CA LEU A 22 8.75 2.25 15.45
C LEU A 22 9.20 0.81 15.18
N LEU A 23 9.80 0.20 16.18
CA LEU A 23 10.24 -1.20 16.20
C LEU A 23 9.72 -1.84 17.49
N PHE A 24 8.92 -2.90 17.36
CA PHE A 24 8.32 -3.62 18.49
C PHE A 24 8.14 -5.10 18.13
N ALA A 25 7.93 -5.95 19.13
CA ALA A 25 7.88 -7.40 18.94
C ALA A 25 6.77 -7.80 17.95
N GLY A 26 7.10 -8.69 17.02
CA GLY A 26 6.16 -9.20 16.03
C GLY A 26 5.81 -8.22 14.89
N VAL A 27 6.44 -7.05 14.84
CA VAL A 27 6.25 -6.09 13.73
C VAL A 27 6.65 -6.71 12.39
N ASP A 28 5.96 -6.31 11.32
CA ASP A 28 6.32 -6.71 9.96
C ASP A 28 7.65 -6.08 9.52
N LEU A 29 8.61 -6.92 9.12
CA LEU A 29 9.99 -6.50 8.86
C LEU A 29 10.11 -5.47 7.74
N LEU A 30 9.36 -5.64 6.65
CA LEU A 30 9.47 -4.72 5.51
C LEU A 30 8.84 -3.36 5.82
N ASP A 31 7.83 -3.30 6.68
CA ASP A 31 7.24 -2.04 7.13
C ASP A 31 8.26 -1.20 7.93
N VAL A 32 9.19 -1.87 8.62
CA VAL A 32 10.29 -1.23 9.36
C VAL A 32 11.47 -0.89 8.44
N THR A 33 11.86 -1.78 7.54
CA THR A 33 13.12 -1.67 6.78
C THR A 33 12.97 -1.05 5.39
N GLY A 34 11.77 -1.09 4.80
CA GLY A 34 11.49 -0.50 3.50
C GLY A 34 11.64 1.03 3.48
N PRO A 35 11.00 1.78 4.41
CA PRO A 35 11.15 3.24 4.43
C PRO A 35 12.59 3.74 4.58
N PRO A 36 13.42 3.22 5.53
CA PRO A 36 14.83 3.58 5.60
C PRO A 36 15.60 3.39 4.29
N GLU A 37 15.34 2.31 3.54
CA GLU A 37 16.01 2.06 2.26
C GLU A 37 15.68 3.14 1.21
N VAL A 38 14.39 3.52 1.09
CA VAL A 38 13.96 4.60 0.19
C VAL A 38 14.66 5.92 0.55
N PHE A 39 14.73 6.22 1.85
CA PHE A 39 15.33 7.45 2.35
C PHE A 39 16.87 7.46 2.20
N ALA A 40 17.54 6.32 2.35
CA ALA A 40 18.98 6.21 2.14
C ALA A 40 19.36 6.41 0.66
N LEU A 41 18.53 5.92 -0.28
CA LEU A 41 18.75 6.12 -1.71
C LEU A 41 18.61 7.58 -2.13
N LEU A 42 17.75 8.37 -1.48
CA LEU A 42 17.69 9.83 -1.69
C LEU A 42 19.05 10.49 -1.47
N GLN A 43 19.74 10.14 -0.39
CA GLN A 43 21.04 10.72 -0.06
C GLN A 43 22.07 10.40 -1.14
N ARG A 44 22.04 9.18 -1.68
CA ARG A 44 22.92 8.77 -2.80
C ARG A 44 22.64 9.55 -4.09
N GLU A 45 21.40 9.94 -4.33
CA GLU A 45 20.96 10.65 -5.55
C GLU A 45 21.08 12.18 -5.49
N THR A 46 21.16 12.77 -4.29
CA THR A 46 21.18 14.23 -4.09
C THR A 46 22.47 14.76 -3.44
N GLY A 47 23.32 13.87 -2.93
CA GLY A 47 24.52 14.23 -2.18
C GLY A 47 24.21 14.60 -0.71
N ASP A 48 25.24 15.00 0.04
CA ASP A 48 25.15 15.18 1.49
C ASP A 48 24.40 16.43 1.99
N THR A 49 23.88 17.27 1.08
CA THR A 49 23.22 18.52 1.48
C THR A 49 21.73 18.35 1.77
N THR A 50 21.15 17.17 1.61
CA THR A 50 19.73 16.93 1.90
C THR A 50 19.56 15.50 2.37
N CYS A 51 19.13 15.31 3.63
CA CYS A 51 19.08 13.97 4.20
C CYS A 51 17.87 13.76 5.09
N TYR A 52 17.37 12.52 5.07
CA TYR A 52 16.59 12.00 6.17
C TYR A 52 17.57 11.40 7.18
N GLN A 53 17.47 11.82 8.44
CA GLN A 53 18.08 11.09 9.55
C GLN A 53 17.04 10.10 10.07
N VAL A 54 17.13 8.85 9.62
CA VAL A 54 16.21 7.78 10.00
C VAL A 54 16.77 7.02 11.20
N VAL A 55 15.92 6.74 12.18
CA VAL A 55 16.26 5.87 13.33
C VAL A 55 15.12 4.89 13.60
N LEU A 56 15.49 3.69 14.04
CA LEU A 56 14.58 2.68 14.56
C LEU A 56 14.46 2.87 16.08
N ALA A 57 13.26 3.22 16.55
CA ALA A 57 13.00 3.40 17.98
C ALA A 57 12.23 2.21 18.55
N ALA A 58 12.62 1.72 19.72
CA ALA A 58 11.95 0.63 20.43
C ALA A 58 11.78 0.94 21.94
N GLU A 59 11.12 0.06 22.68
CA GLU A 59 10.95 0.24 24.14
C GLU A 59 12.27 0.14 24.90
N THR A 60 13.11 -0.83 24.53
CA THR A 60 14.47 -1.00 25.07
C THR A 60 15.48 -1.09 23.92
N MET A 61 16.77 -1.12 24.24
CA MET A 61 17.83 -1.35 23.24
C MET A 61 18.07 -2.84 22.93
N ASP A 62 17.24 -3.74 23.46
CA ASP A 62 17.37 -5.17 23.19
C ASP A 62 16.95 -5.49 21.74
N PRO A 63 17.54 -6.52 21.11
CA PRO A 63 17.13 -6.94 19.77
C PRO A 63 15.65 -7.34 19.72
N VAL A 64 14.90 -6.71 18.82
CA VAL A 64 13.47 -6.98 18.62
C VAL A 64 13.29 -8.04 17.55
N THR A 65 12.51 -9.09 17.85
CA THR A 65 12.18 -10.13 16.88
C THR A 65 10.94 -9.73 16.08
N THR A 66 11.09 -9.63 14.76
CA THR A 66 10.01 -9.34 13.80
C THR A 66 9.15 -10.58 13.51
N SER A 67 8.00 -10.40 12.87
CA SER A 67 7.14 -11.50 12.40
C SER A 67 7.87 -12.48 11.48
N ALA A 68 8.87 -12.00 10.73
CA ALA A 68 9.71 -12.79 9.85
C ALA A 68 10.84 -13.56 10.57
N GLY A 69 10.94 -13.47 11.91
CA GLY A 69 11.98 -14.10 12.71
C GLY A 69 13.35 -13.41 12.64
N VAL A 70 13.47 -12.32 11.87
CA VAL A 70 14.68 -11.48 11.83
C VAL A 70 14.73 -10.64 13.09
N ARG A 71 15.88 -10.62 13.76
CA ARG A 71 16.13 -9.75 14.91
C ARG A 71 16.77 -8.45 14.45
N VAL A 72 16.17 -7.34 14.83
CA VAL A 72 16.62 -5.99 14.49
C VAL A 72 17.07 -5.29 15.77
N LEU A 73 18.24 -4.65 15.71
CA LEU A 73 18.74 -3.85 16.83
C LEU A 73 18.16 -2.43 16.72
N PRO A 74 17.51 -1.89 17.77
CA PRO A 74 17.08 -0.50 17.80
C PRO A 74 18.27 0.48 17.77
N ASP A 75 18.07 1.67 17.21
CA ASP A 75 19.05 2.75 17.26
C ASP A 75 18.91 3.59 18.53
N ILE A 76 17.66 3.78 19.00
CA ILE A 76 17.30 4.57 20.18
C ILE A 76 16.08 3.99 20.90
N THR A 77 15.81 4.43 22.12
CA THR A 77 14.56 4.12 22.82
C THR A 77 13.43 5.10 22.47
N PHE A 78 12.18 4.73 22.77
CA PHE A 78 11.04 5.64 22.65
C PHE A 78 11.18 6.88 23.54
N GLU A 79 11.78 6.75 24.72
CA GLU A 79 12.07 7.88 25.62
C GLU A 79 13.06 8.87 24.99
N GLU A 80 14.14 8.37 24.42
CA GLU A 80 15.13 9.19 23.72
C GLU A 80 14.54 9.88 22.49
N ALA A 81 13.69 9.18 21.73
CA ALA A 81 12.96 9.76 20.61
C ALA A 81 12.02 10.90 21.06
N ALA A 82 11.30 10.72 22.17
CA ALA A 82 10.36 11.70 22.71
C ALA A 82 11.02 12.99 23.22
N ALA A 83 12.33 12.98 23.45
CA ALA A 83 13.11 14.16 23.83
C ALA A 83 13.43 15.10 22.66
N ARG A 84 13.12 14.71 21.41
CA ARG A 84 13.45 15.44 20.18
C ARG A 84 12.18 15.87 19.44
N SER A 85 12.31 16.91 18.60
CA SER A 85 11.27 17.19 17.60
C SER A 85 11.40 16.20 16.45
N ILE A 86 10.29 15.60 16.04
CA ILE A 86 10.23 14.57 15.00
C ILE A 86 9.58 15.17 13.76
N ASP A 87 10.25 15.10 12.60
CA ASP A 87 9.65 15.54 11.34
C ASP A 87 8.65 14.50 10.83
N THR A 88 8.96 13.21 10.93
CA THR A 88 8.05 12.14 10.53
C THR A 88 8.11 10.95 11.48
N LEU A 89 6.95 10.57 12.02
CA LEU A 89 6.77 9.33 12.78
C LEU A 89 6.15 8.27 11.87
N MET A 90 6.83 7.13 11.70
CA MET A 90 6.33 5.99 10.94
C MET A 90 5.93 4.86 11.88
N VAL A 91 4.67 4.48 11.83
CA VAL A 91 4.04 3.45 12.67
C VAL A 91 3.73 2.22 11.82
N PRO A 92 4.58 1.19 11.85
CA PRO A 92 4.29 -0.10 11.24
C PRO A 92 3.29 -0.88 12.09
N GLY A 93 2.90 -2.06 11.61
CA GLY A 93 1.94 -2.92 12.29
C GLY A 93 2.45 -4.32 12.58
N ALA A 94 1.68 -5.04 13.39
CA ALA A 94 1.81 -6.48 13.59
C ALA A 94 0.43 -7.13 13.49
N VAL A 95 0.40 -8.38 13.05
CA VAL A 95 -0.83 -9.19 13.00
C VAL A 95 -0.67 -10.46 13.80
N GLU A 96 -1.79 -10.97 14.30
CA GLU A 96 -1.93 -12.36 14.74
C GLU A 96 -2.82 -13.14 13.78
N VAL A 97 -2.61 -14.46 13.73
CA VAL A 97 -3.42 -15.38 12.95
C VAL A 97 -4.10 -16.35 13.91
N ASP A 98 -5.43 -16.34 13.93
CA ASP A 98 -6.20 -17.22 14.81
C ASP A 98 -6.27 -18.67 14.27
N ASP A 99 -6.83 -19.59 15.07
CA ASP A 99 -7.01 -21.01 14.71
C ASP A 99 -7.85 -21.22 13.44
N GLN A 100 -8.70 -20.25 13.09
CA GLN A 100 -9.54 -20.23 11.89
C GLN A 100 -8.86 -19.54 10.69
N ARG A 101 -7.57 -19.19 10.82
CA ARG A 101 -6.78 -18.42 9.83
C ARG A 101 -7.30 -17.00 9.58
N GLY A 102 -8.06 -16.44 10.52
CA GLY A 102 -8.39 -15.02 10.56
C GLY A 102 -7.14 -14.21 10.88
N VAL A 103 -6.92 -13.12 10.15
CA VAL A 103 -5.81 -12.18 10.37
C VAL A 103 -6.35 -10.99 11.14
N HIS A 104 -5.80 -10.72 12.33
CA HIS A 104 -6.21 -9.63 13.19
C HIS A 104 -5.03 -8.69 13.46
N ALA A 105 -5.27 -7.38 13.38
CA ALA A 105 -4.26 -6.40 13.75
C ALA A 105 -4.06 -6.39 15.27
N LEU A 106 -2.80 -6.35 15.70
CA LEU A 106 -2.43 -6.23 17.11
C LEU A 106 -2.31 -4.75 17.49
N THR A 107 -2.93 -4.38 18.61
CA THR A 107 -2.85 -3.04 19.20
C THR A 107 -2.35 -3.13 20.64
N ASP A 108 -1.03 -3.32 20.80
CA ASP A 108 -0.40 -3.36 22.11
C ASP A 108 -0.58 -1.99 22.83
N PRO A 109 -1.21 -1.96 24.03
CA PRO A 109 -1.43 -0.73 24.78
C PRO A 109 -0.16 0.09 25.07
N THR A 110 0.98 -0.58 25.27
CA THR A 110 2.28 0.08 25.50
C THR A 110 2.74 0.79 24.24
N VAL A 111 2.63 0.13 23.08
CA VAL A 111 2.96 0.74 21.78
C VAL A 111 2.01 1.90 21.47
N VAL A 112 0.70 1.72 21.70
CA VAL A 112 -0.30 2.80 21.53
C VAL A 112 0.01 4.00 22.40
N HIS A 113 0.40 3.79 23.66
CA HIS A 113 0.82 4.86 24.57
C HIS A 113 2.02 5.63 24.00
N TRP A 114 3.06 4.92 23.57
CA TRP A 114 4.25 5.55 23.00
C TRP A 114 3.98 6.28 21.68
N VAL A 115 3.16 5.71 20.79
CA VAL A 115 2.72 6.39 19.57
C VAL A 115 2.02 7.71 19.89
N LYS A 116 1.11 7.71 20.87
CA LYS A 116 0.43 8.94 21.31
C LYS A 116 1.40 9.98 21.87
N THR A 117 2.38 9.54 22.66
CA THR A 117 3.41 10.41 23.23
C THR A 117 4.30 11.03 22.15
N LEU A 118 4.81 10.21 21.22
CA LEU A 118 5.66 10.66 20.12
C LEU A 118 4.91 11.55 19.12
N ALA A 119 3.63 11.27 18.87
CA ALA A 119 2.77 12.10 18.03
C ALA A 119 2.71 13.55 18.53
N GLY A 120 2.73 13.79 19.85
CA GLY A 120 2.77 15.13 20.43
C GLY A 120 4.06 15.93 20.14
N ARG A 121 5.09 15.28 19.59
CA ARG A 121 6.37 15.89 19.17
C ARG A 121 6.59 15.88 17.66
N THR A 122 5.59 15.42 16.91
CA THR A 122 5.74 15.07 15.50
C THR A 122 5.00 16.05 14.59
N GLN A 123 5.63 16.43 13.47
CA GLN A 123 4.99 17.27 12.43
C GLN A 123 4.07 16.47 11.50
N ARG A 124 4.51 15.28 11.08
CA ARG A 124 3.79 14.39 10.15
C ARG A 124 3.80 12.95 10.65
N ILE A 125 2.65 12.28 10.62
CA ILE A 125 2.52 10.90 11.07
C ILE A 125 2.17 10.02 9.87
N ALA A 126 2.82 8.88 9.75
CA ALA A 126 2.58 7.89 8.72
C ALA A 126 2.33 6.54 9.37
N SER A 127 1.31 5.80 8.95
CA SER A 127 1.22 4.36 9.23
C SER A 127 1.54 3.53 8.00
N VAL A 128 2.07 2.34 8.25
CA VAL A 128 2.28 1.31 7.23
C VAL A 128 1.43 0.08 7.58
N CYS A 129 0.78 -0.49 6.58
CA CYS A 129 -0.02 -1.71 6.69
C CYS A 129 -1.04 -1.60 7.83
N VAL A 130 -0.98 -2.50 8.82
CA VAL A 130 -1.91 -2.52 9.96
C VAL A 130 -1.54 -1.55 11.07
N GLY A 131 -0.47 -0.76 10.95
CA GLY A 131 -0.13 0.31 11.88
C GLY A 131 -1.21 1.39 12.00
N ALA A 132 -2.12 1.48 11.02
CA ALA A 132 -3.31 2.34 11.10
C ALA A 132 -4.21 2.01 12.30
N HIS A 133 -4.25 0.74 12.74
CA HIS A 133 -4.99 0.33 13.94
C HIS A 133 -4.38 0.92 15.21
N ILE A 134 -3.05 1.00 15.28
CA ILE A 134 -2.34 1.64 16.40
C ILE A 134 -2.60 3.16 16.40
N LEU A 135 -2.59 3.79 15.22
CA LEU A 135 -2.95 5.22 15.10
C LEU A 135 -4.40 5.48 15.54
N ALA A 136 -5.35 4.63 15.14
CA ALA A 136 -6.75 4.75 15.54
C ALA A 136 -6.92 4.56 17.05
N ALA A 137 -6.28 3.55 17.64
CA ALA A 137 -6.28 3.32 19.09
C ALA A 137 -5.64 4.47 19.88
N ALA A 138 -4.67 5.18 19.29
CA ALA A 138 -4.10 6.40 19.88
C ALA A 138 -5.00 7.65 19.75
N GLY A 139 -6.14 7.56 19.05
CA GLY A 139 -7.05 8.66 18.75
C GLY A 139 -6.57 9.60 17.64
N LEU A 140 -5.60 9.17 16.83
CA LEU A 140 -4.97 10.01 15.80
C LEU A 140 -5.73 10.01 14.47
N LEU A 141 -6.64 9.04 14.28
CA LEU A 141 -7.46 8.89 13.07
C LEU A 141 -8.92 9.34 13.24
N ASP A 142 -9.33 9.82 14.42
CA ASP A 142 -10.70 10.24 14.68
C ASP A 142 -11.17 11.33 13.69
N GLY A 143 -12.24 11.05 12.95
CA GLY A 143 -12.81 11.96 11.95
C GLY A 143 -12.00 12.09 10.66
N ARG A 144 -11.00 11.22 10.42
CA ARG A 144 -10.15 11.23 9.23
C ARG A 144 -10.48 10.09 8.30
N ARG A 145 -10.16 10.29 7.01
CA ARG A 145 -10.15 9.21 6.02
C ARG A 145 -8.80 8.48 6.07
N ALA A 146 -8.84 7.16 6.21
CA ALA A 146 -7.65 6.33 6.37
C ALA A 146 -7.76 5.01 5.62
N THR A 147 -6.63 4.47 5.19
CA THR A 147 -6.52 3.10 4.65
C THR A 147 -5.68 2.23 5.58
N THR A 148 -5.80 0.92 5.41
CA THR A 148 -5.04 -0.12 6.11
C THR A 148 -5.01 -1.35 5.21
N HIS A 149 -4.32 -2.42 5.62
CA HIS A 149 -4.35 -3.67 4.87
C HIS A 149 -5.79 -4.15 4.67
N TRP A 150 -6.17 -4.49 3.43
CA TRP A 150 -7.54 -4.88 3.07
C TRP A 150 -8.14 -5.98 3.97
N SER A 151 -7.31 -6.92 4.45
CA SER A 151 -7.76 -8.02 5.29
C SER A 151 -8.23 -7.56 6.68
N THR A 152 -7.70 -6.45 7.19
CA THR A 152 -8.03 -5.90 8.52
C THR A 152 -8.82 -4.60 8.44
N ALA A 153 -9.16 -4.10 7.25
CA ALA A 153 -9.94 -2.87 7.09
C ALA A 153 -11.33 -2.94 7.72
N ARG A 154 -11.99 -4.11 7.65
CA ARG A 154 -13.28 -4.34 8.33
C ARG A 154 -13.15 -4.31 9.85
N GLN A 155 -12.04 -4.81 10.39
CA GLN A 155 -11.74 -4.73 11.82
C GLN A 155 -11.55 -3.27 12.23
N LEU A 156 -10.73 -2.50 11.49
CA LEU A 156 -10.47 -1.09 11.79
C LEU A 156 -11.77 -0.27 11.85
N ALA A 157 -12.66 -0.46 10.87
CA ALA A 157 -13.93 0.25 10.80
C ALA A 157 -14.89 -0.14 11.94
N ALA A 158 -14.83 -1.39 12.42
CA ALA A 158 -15.66 -1.87 13.52
C ALA A 158 -15.17 -1.35 14.87
N ASP A 159 -13.86 -1.39 15.10
CA ASP A 159 -13.24 -1.01 16.37
C ASP A 159 -13.18 0.53 16.54
N HIS A 160 -13.11 1.27 15.43
CA HIS A 160 -13.02 2.73 15.41
C HIS A 160 -14.04 3.38 14.45
N PRO A 161 -15.33 3.47 14.82
CA PRO A 161 -16.39 4.00 13.96
C PRO A 161 -16.27 5.47 13.57
N SER A 162 -15.41 6.24 14.26
CA SER A 162 -15.07 7.63 13.95
C SER A 162 -14.15 7.77 12.74
N VAL A 163 -13.51 6.69 12.29
CA VAL A 163 -12.57 6.68 11.16
C VAL A 163 -13.33 6.37 9.87
N GLU A 164 -13.16 7.21 8.84
CA GLU A 164 -13.65 6.92 7.50
C GLU A 164 -12.67 5.94 6.81
N VAL A 165 -12.88 4.64 7.01
CA VAL A 165 -12.01 3.61 6.45
C VAL A 165 -12.30 3.40 4.97
N ASP A 166 -11.30 3.68 4.12
CA ASP A 166 -11.31 3.35 2.70
C ASP A 166 -10.19 2.36 2.39
N ALA A 167 -10.56 1.11 2.12
CA ALA A 167 -9.65 0.00 1.89
C ALA A 167 -9.16 -0.09 0.44
N ASP A 168 -9.61 0.76 -0.47
CA ASP A 168 -9.19 0.66 -1.87
C ASP A 168 -7.78 1.25 -2.10
N PRO A 169 -7.46 2.49 -1.71
CA PRO A 169 -6.17 3.14 -1.98
C PRO A 169 -4.98 2.43 -1.33
N ILE A 170 -3.85 2.34 -2.04
CA ILE A 170 -2.56 1.88 -1.47
C ILE A 170 -1.99 2.85 -0.43
N PHE A 171 -2.32 4.13 -0.50
CA PHE A 171 -2.12 5.06 0.61
C PHE A 171 -3.09 6.25 0.52
N ILE A 172 -3.40 6.84 1.68
CA ILE A 172 -4.24 8.02 1.83
C ILE A 172 -3.48 9.06 2.64
N ARG A 173 -3.49 10.30 2.14
CA ARG A 173 -3.07 11.48 2.88
C ARG A 173 -4.31 12.27 3.32
N ASP A 174 -4.46 12.45 4.63
CA ASP A 174 -5.45 13.33 5.23
C ASP A 174 -4.74 14.35 6.15
N GLY A 175 -4.42 15.51 5.59
CA GLY A 175 -3.64 16.54 6.25
C GLY A 175 -2.19 16.10 6.53
N HIS A 176 -1.84 16.05 7.82
CA HIS A 176 -0.52 15.64 8.31
C HIS A 176 -0.45 14.14 8.67
N VAL A 177 -1.55 13.41 8.49
CA VAL A 177 -1.62 11.97 8.73
C VAL A 177 -1.69 11.24 7.39
N TRP A 178 -0.79 10.28 7.22
CA TRP A 178 -0.69 9.46 6.02
C TRP A 178 -0.86 8.01 6.45
N THR A 179 -1.64 7.24 5.70
CA THR A 179 -1.86 5.82 5.99
C THR A 179 -1.57 5.03 4.72
N GLY A 180 -0.66 4.07 4.80
CA GLY A 180 -0.28 3.18 3.72
C GLY A 180 -0.84 1.79 3.94
N ALA A 181 -1.18 1.10 2.86
CA ALA A 181 -1.90 -0.15 2.90
C ALA A 181 -1.11 -1.29 2.28
N GLY A 182 -0.88 -2.34 3.05
CA GLY A 182 -0.08 -3.45 2.58
C GLY A 182 1.42 -3.24 2.73
N ILE A 183 2.12 -4.36 2.87
CA ILE A 183 3.53 -4.41 3.25
C ILE A 183 4.42 -3.67 2.24
N THR A 184 4.20 -3.86 0.93
CA THR A 184 5.03 -3.19 -0.10
C THR A 184 4.64 -1.72 -0.34
N ALA A 185 3.44 -1.30 0.05
CA ALA A 185 3.04 0.11 -0.08
C ALA A 185 3.80 1.03 0.86
N CYS A 186 4.57 0.48 1.82
CA CYS A 186 5.53 1.25 2.59
C CYS A 186 6.51 2.00 1.67
N LEU A 187 6.91 1.37 0.55
CA LEU A 187 7.84 1.95 -0.41
C LEU A 187 7.16 3.07 -1.22
N ASP A 188 5.93 2.83 -1.67
CA ASP A 188 5.12 3.82 -2.40
C ASP A 188 4.84 5.05 -1.52
N LEU A 189 4.45 4.83 -0.25
CA LEU A 189 4.25 5.88 0.74
C LEU A 189 5.54 6.67 0.98
N SER A 190 6.67 6.00 1.19
CA SER A 190 7.97 6.67 1.37
C SER A 190 8.40 7.47 0.16
N LEU A 191 8.16 6.98 -1.07
CA LEU A 191 8.41 7.75 -2.30
C LEU A 191 7.50 8.99 -2.38
N ALA A 192 6.25 8.89 -1.93
CA ALA A 192 5.35 10.03 -1.86
C ALA A 192 5.80 11.07 -0.81
N LEU A 193 6.38 10.63 0.31
CA LEU A 193 7.00 11.52 1.29
C LEU A 193 8.24 12.23 0.71
N VAL A 194 9.08 11.52 -0.04
CA VAL A 194 10.21 12.11 -0.77
C VAL A 194 9.71 13.14 -1.79
N ALA A 195 8.63 12.83 -2.52
CA ALA A 195 8.05 13.74 -3.50
C ALA A 195 7.49 15.02 -2.85
N GLU A 196 6.85 14.90 -1.67
CA GLU A 196 6.36 16.03 -0.89
C GLU A 196 7.52 16.93 -0.41
N ASP A 197 8.60 16.33 0.08
CA ASP A 197 9.69 17.07 0.73
C ASP A 197 10.72 17.63 -0.27
N PHE A 198 10.97 16.92 -1.37
CA PHE A 198 12.08 17.20 -2.30
C PHE A 198 11.65 17.25 -3.78
N GLY A 199 10.36 17.07 -4.06
CA GLY A 199 9.79 17.16 -5.39
C GLY A 199 9.79 15.84 -6.17
N GLU A 200 8.81 15.74 -7.07
CA GLU A 200 8.53 14.57 -7.92
C GLU A 200 9.75 14.08 -8.72
N ALA A 201 10.56 15.01 -9.24
CA ALA A 201 11.74 14.66 -10.04
C ALA A 201 12.81 13.89 -9.23
N VAL A 202 12.90 14.15 -7.92
CA VAL A 202 13.84 13.49 -7.03
C VAL A 202 13.30 12.11 -6.64
N ALA A 203 12.02 12.03 -6.24
CA ALA A 203 11.35 10.76 -5.98
C ALA A 203 11.45 9.80 -7.18
N LEU A 204 11.32 10.30 -8.41
CA LEU A 204 11.48 9.52 -9.63
C LEU A 204 12.86 8.88 -9.79
N ARG A 205 13.92 9.57 -9.36
CA ARG A 205 15.28 9.01 -9.40
C ARG A 205 15.43 7.90 -8.37
N VAL A 206 14.94 8.10 -7.15
CA VAL A 206 14.94 7.09 -6.09
C VAL A 206 14.15 5.85 -6.52
N ALA A 207 12.94 6.01 -7.06
CA ALA A 207 12.13 4.90 -7.57
C ALA A 207 12.83 4.12 -8.68
N ARG A 208 13.56 4.81 -9.57
CA ARG A 208 14.36 4.15 -10.62
C ARG A 208 15.47 3.29 -10.06
N GLN A 209 16.15 3.72 -8.99
CA GLN A 209 17.16 2.91 -8.31
C GLN A 209 16.55 1.66 -7.66
N LEU A 210 15.33 1.78 -7.12
CA LEU A 210 14.56 0.66 -6.56
C LEU A 210 13.95 -0.26 -7.63
N VAL A 211 14.07 0.08 -8.92
CA VAL A 211 13.38 -0.62 -10.02
C VAL A 211 11.87 -0.68 -9.78
N MET A 212 11.33 0.38 -9.18
CA MET A 212 9.90 0.55 -8.90
C MET A 212 9.25 1.46 -9.94
N TYR A 213 7.98 1.19 -10.23
CA TYR A 213 7.13 2.19 -10.89
C TYR A 213 6.91 3.34 -9.92
N LEU A 214 7.39 4.55 -10.25
CA LEU A 214 7.26 5.71 -9.36
C LEU A 214 5.80 5.99 -8.97
N LYS A 215 4.90 5.98 -9.95
CA LYS A 215 3.48 6.21 -9.72
C LYS A 215 2.78 4.87 -9.76
N ARG A 216 2.71 4.22 -8.60
CA ARG A 216 1.42 3.71 -8.18
C ARG A 216 0.59 4.89 -7.67
N PRO A 217 -0.43 5.38 -8.41
CA PRO A 217 -1.27 6.48 -7.92
C PRO A 217 -1.73 6.19 -6.49
N SER A 218 -1.87 7.20 -5.63
CA SER A 218 -2.42 7.00 -4.27
C SER A 218 -3.75 6.25 -4.31
N GLY A 219 -4.62 6.58 -5.27
CA GLY A 219 -5.88 5.89 -5.56
C GLY A 219 -5.76 4.62 -6.39
N GLN A 220 -4.56 4.09 -6.62
CA GLN A 220 -4.40 2.74 -7.14
C GLN A 220 -4.91 1.79 -6.08
N SER A 221 -5.74 0.86 -6.51
CA SER A 221 -6.33 -0.11 -5.62
C SER A 221 -5.24 -1.03 -5.06
N GLN A 222 -5.33 -1.42 -3.79
CA GLN A 222 -4.55 -2.53 -3.22
C GLN A 222 -4.69 -3.82 -4.05
N PHE A 223 -5.77 -3.93 -4.82
CA PHE A 223 -6.09 -5.04 -5.71
C PHE A 223 -5.53 -4.90 -7.15
N SER A 224 -4.75 -3.84 -7.44
CA SER A 224 -4.28 -3.53 -8.82
C SER A 224 -2.97 -4.20 -9.22
N VAL A 225 -2.21 -4.71 -8.25
CA VAL A 225 -1.36 -5.88 -8.53
C VAL A 225 -2.34 -7.04 -8.63
N PRO A 226 -2.18 -8.01 -9.54
CA PRO A 226 -2.87 -9.28 -9.41
C PRO A 226 -2.40 -9.94 -8.10
N ILE A 227 -2.88 -9.47 -6.95
CA ILE A 227 -2.90 -10.19 -5.68
C ILE A 227 -4.06 -11.15 -5.86
N GLU A 228 -3.77 -12.08 -6.73
CA GLU A 228 -4.46 -13.31 -6.88
C GLU A 228 -4.56 -13.90 -5.45
N PRO A 229 -5.74 -13.91 -4.77
CA PRO A 229 -5.89 -14.51 -3.45
C PRO A 229 -5.21 -15.88 -3.39
N VAL A 230 -4.20 -16.06 -2.53
CA VAL A 230 -3.38 -17.29 -2.49
C VAL A 230 -4.31 -18.50 -2.45
N SER A 231 -4.31 -19.26 -3.54
CA SER A 231 -5.04 -20.49 -3.60
C SER A 231 -4.41 -21.46 -2.61
N THR A 232 -5.23 -22.12 -1.80
CA THR A 232 -4.75 -23.17 -0.89
C THR A 232 -4.41 -24.47 -1.63
N THR A 233 -4.67 -24.55 -2.94
CA THR A 233 -4.40 -25.73 -3.77
C THR A 233 -3.84 -25.38 -5.16
N ARG A 234 -2.87 -26.18 -5.66
CA ARG A 234 -2.31 -26.04 -7.03
C ARG A 234 -3.40 -25.96 -8.12
N ARG A 235 -4.51 -26.69 -7.91
CA ARG A 235 -5.65 -26.75 -8.83
C ARG A 235 -6.32 -25.38 -9.05
N MET A 236 -6.44 -24.55 -8.02
CA MET A 236 -7.07 -23.25 -8.16
C MET A 236 -6.10 -22.19 -8.71
N ASP A 237 -4.80 -22.30 -8.45
CA ASP A 237 -3.80 -21.46 -9.14
C ASP A 237 -3.77 -21.74 -10.66
N ASP A 238 -3.84 -23.01 -11.05
CA ASP A 238 -3.95 -23.41 -12.47
C ASP A 238 -5.21 -22.81 -13.12
N LEU A 239 -6.35 -22.87 -12.43
CA LEU A 239 -7.61 -22.33 -12.92
C LEU A 239 -7.56 -20.81 -13.09
N ARG A 240 -6.90 -20.09 -12.17
CA ARG A 240 -6.74 -18.64 -12.26
C ARG A 240 -5.81 -18.23 -13.38
N HIS A 241 -4.70 -18.94 -13.55
CA HIS A 241 -3.81 -18.76 -14.68
C HIS A 241 -4.54 -18.98 -16.02
N HIS A 242 -5.42 -19.98 -16.07
CA HIS A 242 -6.27 -20.20 -17.23
C HIS A 242 -7.21 -19.01 -17.45
N ILE A 243 -7.94 -18.56 -16.43
CA ILE A 243 -8.84 -17.39 -16.54
C ILE A 243 -8.08 -16.15 -17.03
N ALA A 244 -6.92 -15.85 -16.45
CA ALA A 244 -6.11 -14.68 -16.79
C ALA A 244 -5.64 -14.69 -18.25
N ARG A 245 -5.24 -15.86 -18.79
CA ARG A 245 -4.81 -16.01 -20.20
C ARG A 245 -5.96 -15.95 -21.20
N HIS A 246 -7.18 -16.25 -20.76
CA HIS A 246 -8.36 -16.40 -21.62
C HIS A 246 -9.44 -15.35 -21.37
N LEU A 247 -9.11 -14.21 -20.72
CA LEU A 247 -10.10 -13.18 -20.37
C LEU A 247 -10.89 -12.65 -21.57
N ALA A 248 -10.26 -12.56 -22.74
CA ALA A 248 -10.87 -12.11 -23.99
C ALA A 248 -11.86 -13.13 -24.57
N ASP A 249 -11.73 -14.40 -24.21
CA ASP A 249 -12.54 -15.49 -24.72
C ASP A 249 -13.89 -15.57 -24.00
N ARG A 250 -14.83 -16.31 -24.59
CA ARG A 250 -16.09 -16.67 -23.91
C ARG A 250 -15.79 -17.71 -22.83
N LEU A 251 -15.47 -17.25 -21.63
CA LEU A 251 -15.32 -18.11 -20.44
C LEU A 251 -16.66 -18.24 -19.70
N THR A 252 -17.18 -19.47 -19.62
CA THR A 252 -18.35 -19.83 -18.80
C THR A 252 -17.95 -20.68 -17.59
N VAL A 253 -18.87 -20.81 -16.62
CA VAL A 253 -18.66 -21.70 -15.46
C VAL A 253 -18.47 -23.15 -15.89
N ALA A 254 -19.16 -23.59 -16.95
CA ALA A 254 -19.01 -24.92 -17.53
C ALA A 254 -17.60 -25.15 -18.10
N ASP A 255 -17.04 -24.17 -18.82
CA ASP A 255 -15.68 -24.28 -19.39
C ASP A 255 -14.63 -24.43 -18.29
N LEU A 256 -14.75 -23.63 -17.22
CA LEU A 256 -13.87 -23.71 -16.06
C LEU A 256 -14.02 -25.03 -15.30
N ALA A 257 -15.25 -25.54 -15.19
CA ALA A 257 -15.52 -26.80 -14.51
C ALA A 257 -14.90 -27.98 -15.28
N GLN A 258 -15.02 -27.94 -16.62
CA GLN A 258 -14.37 -28.89 -17.52
C GLN A 258 -12.84 -28.82 -17.41
N HIS A 259 -12.26 -27.61 -17.42
CA HIS A 259 -10.81 -27.41 -17.29
C HIS A 259 -10.27 -27.96 -15.95
N ALA A 260 -11.02 -27.80 -14.86
CA ALA A 260 -10.64 -28.29 -13.54
C ALA A 260 -11.06 -29.75 -13.26
N HIS A 261 -11.66 -30.44 -14.23
CA HIS A 261 -12.19 -31.81 -14.08
C HIS A 261 -13.15 -31.97 -12.88
N VAL A 262 -14.04 -31.00 -12.68
CA VAL A 262 -15.06 -31.00 -11.61
C VAL A 262 -16.44 -30.64 -12.17
N SER A 263 -17.50 -30.88 -11.39
CA SER A 263 -18.83 -30.34 -11.74
C SER A 263 -18.92 -28.83 -11.48
N GLU A 264 -19.82 -28.13 -12.18
CA GLU A 264 -20.09 -26.69 -11.97
C GLU A 264 -20.48 -26.36 -10.52
N ARG A 265 -21.25 -27.25 -9.89
CA ARG A 265 -21.65 -27.13 -8.47
C ARG A 265 -20.44 -27.20 -7.55
N GLN A 266 -19.54 -28.14 -7.81
CA GLN A 266 -18.31 -28.28 -7.03
C GLN A 266 -17.38 -27.09 -7.26
N LEU A 267 -17.22 -26.63 -8.50
CA LEU A 267 -16.43 -25.44 -8.82
C LEU A 267 -16.95 -24.21 -8.08
N THR A 268 -18.27 -23.96 -8.13
CA THR A 268 -18.89 -22.84 -7.44
C THR A 268 -18.66 -22.90 -5.93
N ARG A 269 -18.72 -24.09 -5.34
CA ARG A 269 -18.41 -24.30 -3.92
C ARG A 269 -16.94 -23.98 -3.63
N ILE A 270 -16.00 -24.47 -4.44
CA ILE A 270 -14.56 -24.19 -4.28
C ILE A 270 -14.32 -22.67 -4.33
N PHE A 271 -14.87 -21.95 -5.31
CA PHE A 271 -14.74 -20.49 -5.37
C PHE A 271 -15.34 -19.77 -4.16
N LYS A 272 -16.50 -20.20 -3.67
CA LYS A 272 -17.10 -19.59 -2.47
C LYS A 272 -16.27 -19.85 -1.22
N THR A 273 -15.72 -21.06 -1.08
CA THR A 273 -14.92 -21.46 0.09
C THR A 273 -13.53 -20.82 0.08
N GLU A 274 -12.86 -20.80 -1.07
CA GLU A 274 -11.48 -20.30 -1.17
C GLU A 274 -11.40 -18.79 -1.44
N LEU A 275 -12.36 -18.25 -2.21
CA LEU A 275 -12.31 -16.86 -2.71
C LEU A 275 -13.49 -15.99 -2.26
N GLY A 276 -14.43 -16.54 -1.49
CA GLY A 276 -15.60 -15.80 -0.98
C GLY A 276 -16.59 -15.35 -2.07
N MET A 277 -16.42 -15.78 -3.32
CA MET A 277 -17.23 -15.31 -4.47
C MET A 277 -17.59 -16.46 -5.41
N THR A 278 -18.39 -16.19 -6.45
CA THR A 278 -18.70 -17.19 -7.49
C THR A 278 -17.71 -17.09 -8.66
N PRO A 279 -17.55 -18.15 -9.49
CA PRO A 279 -16.67 -18.09 -10.65
C PRO A 279 -17.01 -16.95 -11.61
N ALA A 280 -18.31 -16.71 -11.85
CA ALA A 280 -18.76 -15.62 -12.72
C ALA A 280 -18.39 -14.22 -12.18
N VAL A 281 -18.51 -14.01 -10.86
CA VAL A 281 -18.10 -12.76 -10.22
C VAL A 281 -16.60 -12.57 -10.28
N TYR A 282 -15.83 -13.66 -10.14
CA TYR A 282 -14.37 -13.63 -10.26
C TYR A 282 -13.92 -13.27 -11.69
N ILE A 283 -14.49 -13.89 -12.72
CA ILE A 283 -14.20 -13.56 -14.13
C ILE A 283 -14.51 -12.07 -14.39
N GLU A 284 -15.67 -11.59 -13.94
CA GLU A 284 -16.05 -10.17 -14.13
C GLU A 284 -15.04 -9.23 -13.45
N SER A 285 -14.62 -9.53 -12.21
CA SER A 285 -13.59 -8.77 -11.51
C SER A 285 -12.25 -8.77 -12.27
N ALA A 286 -11.80 -9.94 -12.73
CA ALA A 286 -10.54 -10.07 -13.48
C ALA A 286 -10.58 -9.29 -14.81
N ARG A 287 -11.72 -9.28 -15.51
CA ARG A 287 -11.92 -8.47 -16.72
C ARG A 287 -11.91 -6.98 -16.43
N VAL A 288 -12.54 -6.53 -15.33
CA VAL A 288 -12.50 -5.11 -14.92
C VAL A 288 -11.07 -4.69 -14.62
N GLU A 289 -10.31 -5.53 -13.93
CA GLU A 289 -8.90 -5.25 -13.62
C GLU A 289 -8.03 -5.16 -14.87
N ALA A 290 -8.20 -6.09 -15.82
CA ALA A 290 -7.52 -6.02 -17.11
C ALA A 290 -7.89 -4.74 -17.89
N ALA A 291 -9.14 -4.30 -17.81
CA ALA A 291 -9.60 -3.07 -18.46
C ALA A 291 -9.00 -1.82 -17.78
N ARG A 292 -8.97 -1.75 -16.44
CA ARG A 292 -8.31 -0.66 -15.71
C ARG A 292 -6.85 -0.50 -16.16
N ASN A 293 -6.10 -1.59 -16.14
CA ASN A 293 -4.70 -1.62 -16.57
C ASN A 293 -4.52 -1.08 -18.00
N ARG A 294 -5.41 -1.44 -18.94
CA ARG A 294 -5.36 -0.89 -20.30
C ARG A 294 -5.73 0.59 -20.39
N LEU A 295 -6.77 1.02 -19.68
CA LEU A 295 -7.17 2.44 -19.64
C LEU A 295 -6.04 3.33 -19.11
N GLU A 296 -5.21 2.81 -18.21
CA GLU A 296 -4.08 3.51 -17.61
C GLU A 296 -2.83 3.48 -18.51
N SER A 297 -2.56 2.34 -19.16
CA SER A 297 -1.30 2.10 -19.87
C SER A 297 -1.33 2.38 -21.39
N THR A 298 -2.50 2.43 -22.04
CA THR A 298 -2.62 2.57 -23.50
C THR A 298 -3.60 3.66 -23.92
N ASP A 299 -3.52 4.07 -25.20
CA ASP A 299 -4.47 4.96 -25.88
C ASP A 299 -5.61 4.18 -26.58
N ASP A 300 -5.79 2.90 -26.27
CA ASP A 300 -6.81 2.06 -26.91
C ASP A 300 -8.21 2.71 -26.81
N THR A 301 -9.02 2.61 -27.86
CA THR A 301 -10.42 3.06 -27.79
C THR A 301 -11.21 2.18 -26.83
N LEU A 302 -12.36 2.67 -26.32
CA LEU A 302 -13.20 1.87 -25.43
C LEU A 302 -13.71 0.59 -26.10
N GLU A 303 -13.94 0.62 -27.41
CA GLU A 303 -14.28 -0.58 -28.19
C GLU A 303 -13.16 -1.61 -28.10
N ARG A 304 -11.90 -1.18 -28.28
CA ARG A 304 -10.76 -2.09 -28.21
C ARG A 304 -10.53 -2.61 -26.81
N VAL A 305 -10.67 -1.77 -25.77
CA VAL A 305 -10.59 -2.22 -24.38
C VAL A 305 -11.69 -3.23 -24.07
N ALA A 306 -12.93 -2.98 -24.48
CA ALA A 306 -14.04 -3.91 -24.26
C ALA A 306 -13.82 -5.26 -24.95
N SER A 307 -13.27 -5.26 -26.17
CA SER A 307 -12.96 -6.48 -26.91
C SER A 307 -11.84 -7.29 -26.26
N VAL A 308 -10.69 -6.68 -25.98
CA VAL A 308 -9.52 -7.43 -25.49
C VAL A 308 -9.67 -7.84 -24.03
N CYS A 309 -10.54 -7.18 -23.26
CA CYS A 309 -10.86 -7.56 -21.88
C CYS A 309 -12.10 -8.45 -21.78
N GLY A 310 -12.70 -8.92 -22.89
CA GLY A 310 -13.79 -9.89 -22.87
C GLY A 310 -15.16 -9.37 -22.44
N PHE A 311 -15.41 -8.07 -22.56
CA PHE A 311 -16.72 -7.45 -22.33
C PHE A 311 -17.63 -7.47 -23.57
N ASN A 312 -17.06 -7.74 -24.75
CA ASN A 312 -17.69 -7.78 -26.09
C ASN A 312 -18.26 -6.43 -26.58
N THR A 313 -18.86 -5.64 -25.68
CA THR A 313 -19.45 -4.33 -25.99
C THR A 313 -19.05 -3.30 -24.95
N ILE A 314 -19.06 -2.02 -25.34
CA ILE A 314 -18.80 -0.90 -24.44
C ILE A 314 -19.85 -0.85 -23.32
N ASP A 315 -21.11 -1.15 -23.60
CA ASP A 315 -22.18 -1.11 -22.61
C ASP A 315 -21.98 -2.12 -21.48
N THR A 316 -21.43 -3.30 -21.78
CA THR A 316 -21.06 -4.29 -20.75
C THR A 316 -19.89 -3.79 -19.91
N LEU A 317 -18.87 -3.18 -20.54
CA LEU A 317 -17.74 -2.57 -19.85
C LEU A 317 -18.20 -1.44 -18.90
N ILE A 318 -19.05 -0.53 -19.37
CA ILE A 318 -19.60 0.57 -18.56
C ILE A 318 -20.39 0.03 -17.37
N ARG A 319 -21.26 -0.96 -17.60
CA ARG A 319 -22.07 -1.58 -16.52
C ARG A 319 -21.20 -2.27 -15.48
N ALA A 320 -20.12 -2.93 -15.90
CA ALA A 320 -19.18 -3.58 -14.98
C ALA A 320 -18.42 -2.54 -14.14
N PHE A 321 -17.94 -1.45 -14.77
CA PHE A 321 -17.27 -0.34 -14.07
C PHE A 321 -18.18 0.34 -13.06
N ARG A 322 -19.44 0.64 -13.41
CA ARG A 322 -20.39 1.23 -12.46
C ARG A 322 -20.65 0.32 -11.28
N ARG A 323 -20.80 -0.99 -11.52
CA ARG A 323 -21.09 -1.96 -10.45
C ARG A 323 -19.90 -2.18 -9.52
N LYS A 324 -18.67 -2.16 -10.04
CA LYS A 324 -17.46 -2.53 -9.30
C LYS A 324 -16.70 -1.34 -8.73
N LEU A 325 -16.70 -0.21 -9.43
CA LEU A 325 -15.85 0.96 -9.14
C LEU A 325 -16.67 2.26 -8.99
N ASN A 326 -17.99 2.20 -9.12
CA ASN A 326 -18.89 3.35 -9.05
C ASN A 326 -18.50 4.53 -9.97
N THR A 327 -17.91 4.23 -11.13
CA THR A 327 -17.50 5.23 -12.13
C THR A 327 -17.66 4.67 -13.55
N THR A 328 -17.44 5.48 -14.57
CA THR A 328 -17.37 5.04 -15.98
C THR A 328 -15.92 4.83 -16.45
N PRO A 329 -15.68 3.99 -17.47
CA PRO A 329 -14.34 3.82 -18.06
C PRO A 329 -13.70 5.14 -18.52
N THR A 330 -14.50 6.07 -19.04
CA THR A 330 -14.03 7.39 -19.51
C THR A 330 -13.59 8.27 -18.35
N GLU A 331 -14.40 8.37 -17.30
CA GLU A 331 -14.06 9.12 -16.09
C GLU A 331 -12.84 8.51 -15.39
N TYR A 332 -12.80 7.18 -15.30
CA TYR A 332 -11.66 6.44 -14.78
C TYR A 332 -10.38 6.80 -15.55
N ARG A 333 -10.40 6.68 -16.88
CA ARG A 333 -9.27 7.05 -17.74
C ARG A 333 -8.83 8.50 -17.50
N SER A 334 -9.78 9.44 -17.46
CA SER A 334 -9.48 10.86 -17.24
C SER A 334 -8.79 11.07 -15.89
N ARG A 335 -9.35 10.51 -14.81
CA ARG A 335 -8.83 10.65 -13.44
C ARG A 335 -7.42 10.09 -13.29
N PHE A 336 -7.13 8.95 -13.91
CA PHE A 336 -5.86 8.25 -13.73
C PHE A 336 -4.80 8.57 -14.79
N ARG A 337 -5.16 9.25 -15.90
CA ARG A 337 -4.18 9.77 -16.89
C ARG A 337 -3.76 11.23 -16.67
N HIS A 338 -4.63 12.10 -16.16
CA HIS A 338 -4.27 13.51 -15.91
C HIS A 338 -3.30 13.71 -14.73
N SER A 339 -2.99 12.65 -13.99
CA SER A 339 -1.87 12.60 -13.02
C SER A 339 -0.47 12.54 -13.68
N ARG A 340 -0.39 12.58 -15.03
CA ARG A 340 0.87 12.43 -15.80
C ARG A 340 1.41 13.72 -16.45
N THR A 341 0.78 14.87 -16.23
CA THR A 341 1.28 16.19 -16.66
C THR A 341 1.54 17.05 -15.44
#